data_AF-A0A7J8XPI2-F1
#
_entry.id   AF-A0A7J8XPI2-F1
#
_cell.length_a   1.000
_cell.length_b   1.000
_cell.length_c   1.000
_cell.angle_alpha   90.00
_cell.angle_beta   90.00
_cell.angle_gamma   90.00
#
_symmetry.space_group_name_H-M   'P 1'
#
loop_
_entity.id
_entity.type
_entity.pdbx_description
1 polymer ?
#
loop_
_entity_poly.entity_id
_entity_poly.type
_entity_poly.pdbx_seq_one_letter_code
_entity_poly.pdbx_strand_id
1 'polypeptide(L)'
;MENKEYSEALNLLSGLIKEVRRLDDKLLLVDIDLLESKLHFSLRNLPKAKASLTAARTAANAIYVPPAQQGNIDLQSGILHAEEKDYKTAYSYFFEAFEAFNALEDPRAVFSLKYMLLCKIMVSQADDVASIISSKAGLQYVGPELDAMKAVADAHAKRSLKLFEIALSDFKAQLEEDPIVHRHLSSLYDTLLEQNLCRLIEPFSRVEIAHIAELIELPVDHLEKKLSQMILDKKFAGTLDQGAGCLVIFDDPKTDAIFPATLETISNIGKVVDSLYVRSAKIMA
;
A
#
# COMPACT_ATOMS: atom_id res chain seq x y z
N MET A 1 -5.14 21.88 -9.31
CA MET A 1 -4.84 21.16 -8.06
C MET A 1 -5.02 22.05 -6.83
N GLU A 2 -4.67 23.34 -6.94
CA GLU A 2 -4.69 24.32 -5.83
C GLU A 2 -6.08 24.56 -5.20
N ASN A 3 -7.15 24.64 -5.99
CA ASN A 3 -8.51 24.89 -5.48
C ASN A 3 -9.32 23.61 -5.18
N LYS A 4 -8.75 22.41 -5.34
CA LYS A 4 -9.42 21.10 -5.14
C LYS A 4 -10.73 20.87 -5.92
N GLU A 5 -11.04 21.69 -6.93
CA GLU A 5 -12.20 21.54 -7.82
C GLU A 5 -11.93 20.51 -8.93
N TYR A 6 -11.80 19.23 -8.55
CA TYR A 6 -11.36 18.18 -9.47
C TYR A 6 -12.39 17.81 -10.54
N SER A 7 -13.69 17.92 -10.23
CA SER A 7 -14.79 17.59 -11.16
C SER A 7 -14.91 18.57 -12.31
N GLU A 8 -14.81 19.87 -12.03
CA GLU A 8 -14.86 20.92 -13.04
C GLU A 8 -13.62 20.87 -13.94
N ALA A 9 -12.44 20.66 -13.35
CA ALA A 9 -11.21 20.46 -14.10
C ALA A 9 -11.31 19.28 -15.09
N LEU A 10 -11.91 18.15 -14.68
CA LEU A 10 -12.12 17.00 -15.56
C LEU A 10 -13.10 17.29 -16.72
N ASN A 11 -14.15 18.07 -16.47
CA ASN A 11 -15.09 18.47 -17.52
C ASN A 11 -14.40 19.35 -18.57
N LEU A 12 -13.57 20.30 -18.13
CA LEU A 12 -12.78 21.15 -19.03
C LEU A 12 -11.74 20.34 -19.82
N LEU A 13 -11.03 19.42 -19.15
CA LEU A 13 -10.06 18.52 -19.78
C LEU A 13 -10.71 17.63 -20.84
N SER A 14 -11.90 17.10 -20.57
CA SER A 14 -12.64 16.27 -21.53
C SER A 14 -12.99 17.02 -22.82
N GLY A 15 -13.23 18.33 -22.73
CA GLY A 15 -13.39 19.20 -23.89
C GLY A 15 -12.06 19.40 -24.63
N LEU A 16 -11.01 19.76 -23.89
CA LEU A 16 -9.68 20.04 -24.42
C LEU A 16 -9.06 18.83 -25.14
N ILE A 17 -9.19 17.62 -24.60
CA ILE A 17 -8.72 16.38 -25.24
C ILE A 17 -9.30 16.22 -26.65
N LYS A 18 -10.59 16.54 -26.84
CA LYS A 18 -11.25 16.43 -28.16
C LYS A 18 -10.70 17.44 -29.16
N GLU A 19 -10.38 18.65 -28.70
CA GLU A 19 -9.84 19.72 -29.54
C GLU A 19 -8.38 19.46 -29.90
N VAL A 20 -7.55 19.09 -28.92
CA VAL A 20 -6.12 18.82 -29.14
C VAL A 20 -5.89 17.59 -30.01
N ARG A 21 -6.73 16.55 -29.89
CA ARG A 21 -6.71 15.41 -30.83
C ARG A 21 -7.01 15.80 -32.27
N ARG A 22 -7.78 16.87 -32.51
CA ARG A 22 -8.03 17.38 -33.87
C ARG A 22 -6.84 18.18 -34.42
N LEU A 23 -6.05 18.78 -33.53
CA LEU A 23 -4.87 19.57 -33.89
C LEU A 23 -3.60 18.73 -34.07
N ASP A 24 -3.62 17.44 -33.69
CA ASP A 24 -2.47 16.50 -33.71
C ASP A 24 -1.22 17.02 -32.95
N ASP A 25 -1.44 17.88 -31.95
CA ASP A 25 -0.37 18.30 -31.04
C ASP A 25 -0.17 17.23 -29.95
N LYS A 26 0.75 16.30 -30.24
CA LYS A 26 1.03 15.15 -29.38
C LYS A 26 1.75 15.53 -28.10
N LEU A 27 2.56 16.59 -28.08
CA LEU A 27 3.24 17.03 -26.87
C LEU A 27 2.23 17.59 -25.86
N LEU A 28 1.32 18.44 -26.34
CA LEU A 28 0.25 18.97 -25.50
C LEU A 28 -0.69 17.86 -25.03
N LEU A 29 -0.96 16.87 -25.88
CA LEU A 29 -1.81 15.73 -25.52
C LEU A 29 -1.22 14.90 -24.37
N VAL A 30 0.11 14.69 -24.34
CA VAL A 30 0.79 13.99 -23.24
C VAL A 30 0.59 14.73 -21.91
N ASP A 31 0.77 16.05 -21.89
CA ASP A 31 0.59 16.84 -20.67
C ASP A 31 -0.86 16.82 -20.16
N ILE A 32 -1.81 16.85 -21.10
CA ILE A 32 -3.25 16.77 -20.83
C ILE A 32 -3.62 15.40 -20.23
N ASP A 33 -3.20 14.30 -20.86
CA ASP A 33 -3.50 12.94 -20.41
C ASP A 33 -2.82 12.66 -19.04
N LEU A 34 -1.62 13.21 -18.82
CA LEU A 34 -0.93 13.14 -17.54
C LEU A 34 -1.66 13.90 -16.44
N LEU A 35 -2.19 15.10 -16.75
CA LEU A 35 -3.00 15.88 -15.82
C LEU A 35 -4.33 15.16 -15.50
N GLU A 36 -4.97 14.57 -16.51
CA GLU A 36 -6.17 13.75 -16.33
C GLU A 36 -5.90 12.56 -15.38
N SER A 37 -4.75 11.88 -15.54
CA SER A 37 -4.33 10.81 -14.63
C SER A 37 -4.22 11.30 -13.19
N LYS A 38 -3.58 12.46 -12.95
CA LYS A 38 -3.41 13.06 -11.61
C LYS A 38 -4.74 13.47 -10.97
N LEU A 39 -5.70 13.97 -11.76
CA LEU A 39 -7.03 14.32 -11.27
C LEU A 39 -7.85 13.08 -10.92
N HIS A 40 -7.86 12.05 -11.77
CA HIS A 40 -8.51 10.78 -11.47
C HIS A 40 -7.91 10.11 -10.24
N PHE A 41 -6.59 10.21 -10.07
CA PHE A 41 -5.91 9.75 -8.88
C PHE A 41 -6.39 10.49 -7.61
N SER A 42 -6.49 11.82 -7.68
CA SER A 42 -6.99 12.66 -6.58
C SER A 42 -8.44 12.33 -6.20
N LEU A 43 -9.26 11.90 -7.17
CA LEU A 43 -10.63 11.41 -6.97
C LEU A 43 -10.73 9.93 -6.56
N ARG A 44 -9.60 9.28 -6.26
CA ARG A 44 -9.53 7.85 -5.92
C ARG A 44 -10.07 6.90 -7.00
N ASN A 45 -10.05 7.32 -8.26
CA ASN A 45 -10.42 6.49 -9.40
C ASN A 45 -9.17 5.91 -10.08
N LEU A 46 -8.58 4.88 -9.45
CA LEU A 46 -7.35 4.23 -9.93
C LEU A 46 -7.47 3.63 -11.35
N PRO A 47 -8.58 2.94 -11.72
CA PRO A 47 -8.70 2.38 -13.06
C PRO A 47 -8.65 3.44 -14.17
N LYS A 48 -9.34 4.58 -13.98
CA LYS A 48 -9.30 5.68 -14.93
C LYS A 48 -7.95 6.40 -14.94
N ALA A 49 -7.35 6.62 -13.77
CA ALA A 49 -6.02 7.22 -13.68
C ALA A 49 -4.97 6.44 -14.48
N LYS A 50 -5.03 5.10 -14.42
CA LYS A 50 -4.18 4.20 -15.20
C LYS A 50 -4.46 4.24 -16.70
N ALA A 51 -5.74 4.29 -17.09
CA ALA A 51 -6.13 4.39 -18.49
C ALA A 51 -5.57 5.68 -19.12
N SER A 52 -5.74 6.82 -18.46
CA SER A 52 -5.17 8.10 -18.91
C SER A 52 -3.64 8.08 -18.95
N LEU A 53 -2.97 7.46 -17.96
CA LEU A 53 -1.51 7.32 -17.98
C LEU A 53 -1.02 6.44 -19.15
N THR A 54 -1.77 5.38 -19.48
CA THR A 54 -1.44 4.52 -20.62
C THR A 54 -1.59 5.29 -21.94
N ALA A 55 -2.61 6.15 -22.04
CA ALA A 55 -2.76 7.07 -23.17
C ALA A 55 -1.56 8.04 -23.26
N ALA A 56 -1.18 8.67 -22.14
CA ALA A 56 -0.01 9.55 -22.06
C ALA A 56 1.29 8.85 -22.50
N ARG A 57 1.55 7.62 -22.01
CA ARG A 57 2.72 6.82 -22.42
C ARG A 57 2.70 6.45 -23.90
N THR A 58 1.53 6.10 -24.44
CA THR A 58 1.39 5.76 -25.86
C THR A 58 1.69 6.98 -26.74
N ALA A 59 1.17 8.15 -26.36
CA ALA A 59 1.45 9.40 -27.05
C ALA A 59 2.93 9.80 -26.92
N ALA A 60 3.52 9.64 -25.73
CA ALA A 60 4.93 9.93 -25.47
C ALA A 60 5.87 9.03 -26.29
N ASN A 61 5.58 7.73 -26.39
CA ASN A 61 6.38 6.79 -27.20
C ASN A 61 6.31 7.08 -28.71
N ALA A 62 5.25 7.74 -29.17
CA ALA A 62 5.08 8.10 -30.57
C ALA A 62 5.89 9.33 -30.98
N ILE A 63 6.49 10.03 -30.01
CA ILE A 63 7.28 11.25 -30.21
C ILE A 63 8.56 11.19 -29.37
N TYR A 64 9.43 12.18 -29.52
CA TYR A 64 10.52 12.37 -28.58
C TYR A 64 10.07 13.39 -27.52
N VAL A 65 9.79 12.92 -26.30
CA VAL A 65 9.42 13.78 -25.18
C VAL A 65 10.67 14.33 -24.47
N PRO A 66 10.66 15.60 -24.03
CA PRO A 66 11.72 16.15 -23.20
C PRO A 66 11.92 15.35 -21.90
N PRO A 67 13.16 15.24 -21.37
CA PRO A 67 13.43 14.48 -20.15
C PRO A 67 12.59 14.90 -18.93
N ALA A 68 12.27 16.19 -18.82
CA ALA A 68 11.39 16.69 -17.76
C ALA A 68 9.98 16.11 -17.82
N GLN A 69 9.39 15.99 -19.03
CA GLN A 69 8.06 15.41 -19.22
C GLN A 69 8.10 13.90 -18.97
N GLN A 70 9.12 13.21 -19.48
CA GLN A 70 9.34 11.79 -19.23
C GLN A 70 9.43 11.49 -17.73
N GLY A 71 10.22 12.26 -16.98
CA GLY A 71 10.30 12.13 -15.52
C GLY A 71 8.97 12.32 -14.80
N ASN A 72 8.05 13.17 -15.31
CA ASN A 72 6.71 13.30 -14.72
C ASN A 72 5.81 12.09 -15.03
N ILE A 73 5.96 11.49 -16.21
CA ILE A 73 5.24 10.25 -16.58
C ILE A 73 5.70 9.11 -15.68
N ASP A 74 7.01 8.98 -15.45
CA ASP A 74 7.59 7.93 -14.62
C ASP A 74 7.25 8.16 -13.14
N LEU A 75 7.28 9.40 -12.65
CA LEU A 75 6.81 9.75 -11.30
C LEU A 75 5.35 9.34 -11.08
N GLN A 76 4.45 9.68 -12.03
CA GLN A 76 3.04 9.29 -11.95
C GLN A 76 2.87 7.77 -12.05
N SER A 77 3.67 7.09 -12.88
CA SER A 77 3.71 5.63 -12.98
C SER A 77 4.08 5.01 -11.64
N GLY A 78 5.12 5.52 -10.98
CA GLY A 78 5.54 5.06 -9.65
C GLY A 78 4.44 5.21 -8.61
N ILE A 79 3.74 6.36 -8.57
CA ILE A 79 2.64 6.60 -7.63
C ILE A 79 1.53 5.58 -7.81
N LEU A 80 1.08 5.33 -9.05
CA LEU A 80 0.01 4.37 -9.31
C LEU A 80 0.39 2.92 -8.97
N HIS A 81 1.65 2.51 -9.16
CA HIS A 81 2.11 1.17 -8.78
C HIS A 81 2.28 1.02 -7.26
N ALA A 82 2.79 2.07 -6.59
CA ALA A 82 2.87 2.10 -5.13
C ALA A 82 1.48 1.94 -4.51
N GLU A 83 0.48 2.56 -5.11
CA GLU A 83 -0.92 2.48 -4.67
C GLU A 83 -1.52 1.08 -4.77
N GLU A 84 -1.06 0.26 -5.71
CA GLU A 84 -1.41 -1.15 -5.85
C GLU A 84 -0.54 -2.07 -5.00
N LYS A 85 0.32 -1.51 -4.15
CA LYS A 85 1.29 -2.23 -3.31
C LYS A 85 2.38 -2.94 -4.10
N ASP A 86 2.57 -2.62 -5.39
CA ASP A 86 3.73 -3.06 -6.17
C ASP A 86 4.89 -2.07 -6.02
N TYR A 87 5.49 -2.08 -4.83
CA TYR A 87 6.56 -1.17 -4.47
C TYR A 87 7.88 -1.44 -5.21
N LYS A 88 8.08 -2.66 -5.74
CA LYS A 88 9.30 -3.00 -6.50
C LYS A 88 9.28 -2.33 -7.86
N THR A 89 8.18 -2.45 -8.58
CA THR A 89 8.00 -1.76 -9.87
C THR A 89 7.93 -0.25 -9.67
N ALA A 90 7.26 0.22 -8.61
CA ALA A 90 7.20 1.63 -8.27
C ALA A 90 8.60 2.23 -8.05
N TYR A 91 9.48 1.53 -7.34
CA TYR A 91 10.86 1.96 -7.11
C TYR A 91 11.62 2.18 -8.44
N SER A 92 11.49 1.28 -9.40
CA SER A 92 12.15 1.42 -10.71
C SER A 92 11.69 2.69 -11.45
N TYR A 93 10.38 2.95 -11.48
CA TYR A 93 9.86 4.17 -12.08
C TYR A 93 10.30 5.44 -11.33
N PHE A 94 10.33 5.41 -9.99
CA PHE A 94 10.83 6.56 -9.22
C PHE A 94 12.33 6.79 -9.41
N PHE A 95 13.12 5.74 -9.62
CA PHE A 95 14.54 5.85 -9.93
C PHE A 95 14.77 6.51 -11.29
N GLU A 96 14.04 6.09 -12.34
CA GLU A 96 14.11 6.73 -13.66
C GLU A 96 13.67 8.20 -13.60
N ALA A 97 12.59 8.51 -12.87
CA ALA A 97 12.15 9.87 -12.63
C ALA A 97 13.21 10.70 -11.90
N PHE A 98 13.86 10.13 -10.88
CA PHE A 98 14.93 10.77 -10.13
C PHE A 98 16.13 11.09 -11.01
N GLU A 99 16.59 10.15 -11.86
CA GLU A 99 17.70 10.41 -12.78
C GLU A 99 17.37 11.53 -13.77
N ALA A 100 16.15 11.53 -14.31
CA ALA A 100 15.69 12.57 -15.23
C ALA A 100 15.64 13.96 -14.57
N PHE A 101 15.13 14.07 -13.35
CA PHE A 101 15.07 15.35 -12.62
C PHE A 101 16.43 15.79 -12.09
N ASN A 102 17.27 14.85 -11.64
CA ASN A 102 18.60 15.14 -11.13
C ASN A 102 19.52 15.68 -12.24
N ALA A 103 19.43 15.13 -13.46
CA ALA A 103 20.16 15.63 -14.63
C ALA A 103 19.77 17.07 -15.02
N LEU A 104 18.57 17.51 -14.62
CA LEU A 104 18.04 18.85 -14.86
C LEU A 104 18.15 19.78 -13.65
N GLU A 105 18.75 19.31 -12.54
CA GLU A 105 18.83 20.03 -11.26
C GLU A 105 17.45 20.53 -10.77
N ASP A 106 16.41 19.77 -11.06
CA ASP A 106 15.03 20.12 -10.71
C ASP A 106 14.74 19.79 -9.25
N PRO A 107 14.14 20.71 -8.45
CA PRO A 107 13.70 20.44 -7.08
C PRO A 107 12.82 19.19 -6.93
N ARG A 108 12.12 18.77 -7.99
CA ARG A 108 11.32 17.53 -8.04
C ARG A 108 12.13 16.25 -7.83
N ALA A 109 13.44 16.30 -8.00
CA ALA A 109 14.33 15.19 -7.66
C ALA A 109 14.19 14.76 -6.19
N VAL A 110 14.00 15.73 -5.27
CA VAL A 110 13.84 15.44 -3.83
C VAL A 110 12.59 14.60 -3.57
N PHE A 111 11.47 14.92 -4.19
CA PHE A 111 10.23 14.15 -4.06
C PHE A 111 10.35 12.74 -4.64
N SER A 112 11.04 12.60 -5.77
CA SER A 112 11.30 11.29 -6.39
C SER A 112 12.15 10.41 -5.47
N LEU A 113 13.22 10.98 -4.90
CA LEU A 113 14.09 10.31 -3.93
C LEU A 113 13.30 9.91 -2.67
N LYS A 114 12.47 10.80 -2.14
CA LYS A 114 11.58 10.51 -1.00
C LYS A 114 10.67 9.31 -1.26
N TYR A 115 10.07 9.22 -2.45
CA TYR A 115 9.21 8.08 -2.82
C TYR A 115 9.99 6.78 -3.07
N MET A 116 11.24 6.87 -3.56
CA MET A 116 12.14 5.71 -3.63
C MET A 116 12.43 5.14 -2.24
N LEU A 117 12.77 6.01 -1.27
CA LEU A 117 13.03 5.61 0.12
C LEU A 117 11.78 4.99 0.75
N LEU A 118 10.62 5.62 0.56
CA LEU A 118 9.33 5.07 1.00
C LEU A 118 9.11 3.65 0.45
N CYS A 119 9.32 3.41 -0.85
CA CYS A 119 9.17 2.08 -1.44
C CYS A 119 10.10 1.05 -0.77
N LYS A 120 11.35 1.42 -0.48
CA LYS A 120 12.30 0.54 0.21
C LYS A 120 11.87 0.20 1.64
N ILE A 121 11.32 1.18 2.37
CA ILE A 121 10.74 0.96 3.70
C ILE A 121 9.55 0.00 3.60
N MET A 122 8.65 0.20 2.64
CA MET A 122 7.45 -0.64 2.45
C MET A 122 7.76 -2.09 2.03
N VAL A 123 8.93 -2.35 1.41
CA VAL A 123 9.41 -3.70 1.06
C VAL A 123 10.20 -4.34 2.22
N SER A 124 10.22 -3.71 3.40
CA SER A 124 10.99 -4.14 4.57
C SER A 124 12.51 -4.18 4.33
N GLN A 125 13.01 -3.35 3.40
CA GLN A 125 14.44 -3.17 3.11
C GLN A 125 14.92 -1.84 3.70
N ALA A 126 14.75 -1.67 5.01
CA ALA A 126 15.13 -0.43 5.70
C ALA A 126 16.65 -0.17 5.69
N ASP A 127 17.48 -1.23 5.64
CA ASP A 127 18.94 -1.11 5.59
C ASP A 127 19.44 -0.43 4.30
N ASP A 128 18.73 -0.62 3.18
CA ASP A 128 19.04 0.03 1.91
C ASP A 128 18.79 1.54 1.95
N VAL A 129 17.93 2.03 2.85
CA VAL A 129 17.61 3.47 2.95
C VAL A 129 18.85 4.24 3.38
N ALA A 130 19.59 3.74 4.38
CA ALA A 130 20.80 4.39 4.87
C ALA A 130 21.91 4.43 3.81
N SER A 131 22.03 3.37 2.99
CA SER A 131 23.00 3.31 1.91
C SER A 131 22.65 4.24 0.75
N ILE A 132 21.36 4.36 0.40
CA ILE A 132 20.88 5.29 -0.64
C ILE A 132 21.09 6.75 -0.21
N ILE A 133 20.79 7.10 1.04
CA ILE A 133 21.02 8.46 1.56
C ILE A 133 22.52 8.81 1.56
N SER A 134 23.38 7.84 1.89
CA SER A 134 24.84 8.03 1.91
C SER A 134 25.47 8.02 0.51
N SER A 135 24.70 7.76 -0.55
CA SER A 135 25.19 7.79 -1.93
C SER A 135 25.50 9.22 -2.38
N LYS A 136 26.32 9.36 -3.44
CA LYS A 136 26.67 10.68 -4.02
C LYS A 136 25.44 11.54 -4.35
N ALA A 137 24.40 10.90 -4.88
CA ALA A 137 23.15 11.58 -5.24
C ALA A 137 22.31 11.93 -4.01
N GLY A 138 22.28 11.07 -2.99
CA GLY A 138 21.61 11.36 -1.71
C GLY A 138 22.26 12.51 -0.94
N LEU A 139 23.60 12.58 -0.94
CA LEU A 139 24.37 13.66 -0.31
C LEU A 139 24.12 15.04 -0.94
N GLN A 140 23.71 15.10 -2.20
CA GLN A 140 23.38 16.34 -2.90
C GLN A 140 22.05 16.94 -2.44
N TYR A 141 21.10 16.10 -2.02
CA TYR A 141 19.74 16.50 -1.63
C TYR A 141 19.46 16.29 -0.15
N VAL A 142 20.49 16.39 0.70
CA VAL A 142 20.32 16.30 2.16
C VAL A 142 19.40 17.41 2.64
N GLY A 143 18.39 17.01 3.41
CA GLY A 143 17.38 17.92 3.94
C GLY A 143 16.37 17.21 4.82
N PRO A 144 15.39 17.95 5.36
CA PRO A 144 14.42 17.42 6.31
C PRO A 144 13.59 16.27 5.74
N GLU A 145 13.38 16.21 4.43
CA GLU A 145 12.68 15.11 3.75
C GLU A 145 13.41 13.76 3.88
N LEU A 146 14.74 13.76 3.76
CA LEU A 146 15.55 12.55 3.87
C LEU A 146 15.74 12.14 5.33
N ASP A 147 15.90 13.13 6.22
CA ASP A 147 16.00 12.88 7.66
C ASP A 147 14.72 12.25 8.21
N ALA A 148 13.56 12.71 7.74
CA ALA A 148 12.26 12.11 8.06
C ALA A 148 12.18 10.64 7.61
N MET A 149 12.55 10.36 6.36
CA MET A 149 12.56 8.98 5.83
C MET A 149 13.56 8.08 6.55
N LYS A 150 14.72 8.63 6.95
CA LYS A 150 15.70 7.90 7.75
C LYS A 150 15.16 7.56 9.14
N ALA A 151 14.52 8.51 9.83
CA ALA A 151 13.92 8.27 11.14
C ALA A 151 12.82 7.19 11.08
N VAL A 152 11.98 7.24 10.03
CA VAL A 152 10.96 6.21 9.77
C VAL A 152 11.58 4.85 9.48
N ALA A 153 12.63 4.79 8.66
CA ALA A 153 13.35 3.56 8.36
C ALA A 153 14.02 2.96 9.60
N ASP A 154 14.66 3.78 10.43
CA ASP A 154 15.28 3.37 11.70
C ASP A 154 14.23 2.82 12.69
N ALA A 155 13.07 3.47 12.78
CA ALA A 155 11.96 3.02 13.61
C ALA A 155 11.41 1.67 13.11
N HIS A 156 11.26 1.50 11.80
CA HIS A 156 10.82 0.26 11.16
C HIS A 156 11.84 -0.88 11.37
N ALA A 157 13.14 -0.61 11.17
CA ALA A 157 14.21 -1.59 11.38
C ALA A 157 14.28 -2.08 12.83
N LYS A 158 14.13 -1.16 13.81
CA LYS A 158 14.08 -1.49 15.23
C LYS A 158 12.73 -2.06 15.68
N ARG A 159 11.74 -2.09 14.79
CA ARG A 159 10.35 -2.48 15.04
C ARG A 159 9.72 -1.77 16.24
N SER A 160 10.04 -0.49 16.44
CA SER A 160 9.59 0.28 17.60
C SER A 160 8.50 1.26 17.20
N LEU A 161 7.27 1.00 17.65
CA LEU A 161 6.13 1.92 17.47
C LEU A 161 6.39 3.29 18.08
N LYS A 162 7.02 3.33 19.26
CA LYS A 162 7.36 4.58 19.95
C LYS A 162 8.27 5.48 19.13
N LEU A 163 9.33 4.92 18.54
CA LEU A 163 10.21 5.68 17.65
C LEU A 163 9.48 6.13 16.38
N PHE A 164 8.54 5.33 15.89
CA PHE A 164 7.74 5.66 14.73
C PHE A 164 6.79 6.83 15.00
N GLU A 165 6.12 6.85 16.16
CA GLU A 165 5.23 7.95 16.58
C GLU A 165 5.99 9.25 16.83
N ILE A 166 7.20 9.16 17.40
CA ILE A 166 8.10 10.31 17.54
C ILE A 166 8.48 10.85 16.15
N ALA A 167 8.89 9.98 15.23
CA ALA A 167 9.24 10.39 13.87
C ALA A 167 8.05 11.04 13.13
N LEU A 168 6.84 10.51 13.28
CA LEU A 168 5.63 11.11 12.73
C LEU A 168 5.32 12.48 13.35
N SER A 169 5.58 12.67 14.64
CA SER A 169 5.31 13.91 15.36
C SER A 169 6.32 15.01 15.04
N ASP A 170 7.61 14.65 14.95
CA ASP A 170 8.71 15.58 14.68
C ASP A 170 8.70 16.05 13.22
N PHE A 171 8.35 15.17 12.28
CA PHE A 171 8.36 15.43 10.84
C PHE A 171 6.97 15.54 10.21
N LYS A 172 6.00 16.12 10.94
CA LYS A 172 4.60 16.26 10.44
C LYS A 172 4.50 16.95 9.09
N ALA A 173 5.23 18.06 8.89
CA ALA A 173 5.18 18.80 7.63
C ALA A 173 5.61 17.92 6.43
N GLN A 174 6.60 17.07 6.61
CA GLN A 174 7.14 16.21 5.55
C GLN A 174 6.30 14.94 5.37
N LEU A 175 5.76 14.36 6.44
CA LEU A 175 5.11 13.05 6.39
C LEU A 175 3.58 13.13 6.27
N GLU A 176 2.95 14.14 6.87
CA GLU A 176 1.49 14.29 6.95
C GLU A 176 0.92 15.19 5.84
N GLU A 177 1.65 16.23 5.42
CA GLU A 177 1.19 17.11 4.33
C GLU A 177 1.26 16.43 2.95
N ASP A 178 2.13 15.43 2.78
CA ASP A 178 2.19 14.61 1.57
C ASP A 178 1.14 13.48 1.64
N PRO A 179 0.05 13.55 0.84
CA PRO A 179 -1.05 12.60 0.95
C PRO A 179 -0.67 11.17 0.54
N ILE A 180 0.35 11.02 -0.31
CA ILE A 180 0.82 9.73 -0.79
C ILE A 180 1.60 9.06 0.34
N VAL A 181 2.58 9.77 0.90
CA VAL A 181 3.41 9.29 2.00
C VAL A 181 2.55 8.97 3.22
N HIS A 182 1.70 9.89 3.65
CA HIS A 182 0.82 9.70 4.80
C HIS A 182 0.04 8.38 4.71
N ARG A 183 -0.57 8.11 3.56
CA ARG A 183 -1.39 6.92 3.36
C ARG A 183 -0.58 5.62 3.45
N HIS A 184 0.61 5.60 2.86
CA HIS A 184 1.50 4.44 2.95
C HIS A 184 2.06 4.25 4.37
N LEU A 185 2.35 5.34 5.08
CA LEU A 185 2.78 5.30 6.47
C LEU A 185 1.68 4.82 7.42
N SER A 186 0.41 5.18 7.20
CA SER A 186 -0.71 4.61 7.97
C SER A 186 -0.77 3.09 7.81
N SER A 187 -0.63 2.59 6.57
CA SER A 187 -0.60 1.14 6.31
C SER A 187 0.65 0.48 6.92
N LEU A 188 1.77 1.19 6.97
CA LEU A 188 3.00 0.71 7.60
C LEU A 188 2.86 0.63 9.12
N TYR A 189 2.23 1.63 9.75
CA TYR A 189 1.92 1.65 11.18
C TYR A 189 1.06 0.44 11.56
N ASP A 190 0.00 0.18 10.80
CA ASP A 190 -0.86 -0.99 10.99
C ASP A 190 -0.08 -2.30 10.93
N THR A 191 0.81 -2.43 9.93
CA THR A 191 1.63 -3.63 9.74
C THR A 191 2.63 -3.80 10.89
N LEU A 192 3.25 -2.69 11.33
CA LEU A 192 4.23 -2.70 12.43
C LEU A 192 3.56 -3.05 13.75
N LEU A 193 2.37 -2.48 14.02
CA LEU A 193 1.57 -2.79 15.20
C LEU A 193 1.21 -4.28 15.25
N GLU A 194 0.77 -4.83 14.13
CA GLU A 194 0.45 -6.25 14.02
C GLU A 194 1.64 -7.16 14.25
N GLN A 195 2.80 -6.85 13.65
CA GLN A 195 4.02 -7.64 13.86
C GLN A 195 4.49 -7.58 15.32
N ASN A 196 4.40 -6.41 15.96
CA ASN A 196 4.74 -6.26 17.37
C ASN A 196 3.78 -7.03 18.26
N LEU A 197 2.48 -6.96 17.97
CA LEU A 197 1.45 -7.73 18.67
C LEU A 197 1.70 -9.24 18.55
N CYS A 198 1.88 -9.77 17.34
CA CYS A 198 2.16 -11.19 17.14
C CYS A 198 3.36 -11.67 17.97
N ARG A 199 4.45 -10.89 18.01
CA ARG A 199 5.64 -11.22 18.81
C ARG A 199 5.37 -11.19 20.32
N LEU A 200 4.59 -10.23 20.80
CA LEU A 200 4.29 -10.10 22.23
C LEU A 200 3.37 -11.22 22.72
N ILE A 201 2.46 -11.68 21.87
CA ILE A 201 1.47 -12.70 22.23
C ILE A 201 1.97 -14.14 21.99
N GLU A 202 2.90 -14.35 21.06
CA GLU A 202 3.46 -15.67 20.69
C GLU A 202 3.88 -16.57 21.87
N PRO A 203 4.53 -16.09 22.94
CA PRO A 203 4.95 -16.95 24.05
C PRO A 203 3.84 -17.29 25.05
N PHE A 204 2.63 -16.75 24.90
CA PHE A 204 1.55 -16.89 25.90
C PHE A 204 0.32 -17.62 25.32
N SER A 205 -0.21 -18.62 26.02
CA SER A 205 -1.50 -19.23 25.66
C SER A 205 -2.69 -18.41 26.15
N ARG A 206 -2.51 -17.63 27.23
CA ARG A 206 -3.51 -16.72 27.79
C ARG A 206 -2.82 -15.50 28.35
N VAL A 207 -3.30 -14.32 27.99
CA VAL A 207 -2.70 -13.04 28.39
C VAL A 207 -3.77 -11.99 28.64
N GLU A 208 -3.59 -11.19 29.67
CA GLU A 208 -4.48 -10.07 29.99
C GLU A 208 -4.26 -8.91 29.00
N ILE A 209 -5.35 -8.37 28.45
CA ILE A 209 -5.27 -7.32 27.43
C ILE A 209 -4.71 -6.02 28.04
N ALA A 210 -5.02 -5.76 29.32
CA ALA A 210 -4.48 -4.62 30.06
C ALA A 210 -2.93 -4.65 30.12
N HIS A 211 -2.34 -5.83 30.31
CA HIS A 211 -0.88 -5.97 30.34
C HIS A 211 -0.25 -5.66 28.98
N ILE A 212 -0.85 -6.13 27.89
CA ILE A 212 -0.39 -5.83 26.53
C ILE A 212 -0.54 -4.33 26.23
N ALA A 213 -1.65 -3.72 26.67
CA ALA A 213 -1.91 -2.29 26.50
C ALA A 213 -0.84 -1.43 27.18
N GLU A 214 -0.43 -1.78 28.41
CA GLU A 214 0.67 -1.12 29.13
C GLU A 214 2.02 -1.27 28.40
N LEU A 215 2.32 -2.45 27.88
CA LEU A 215 3.56 -2.73 27.15
C LEU A 215 3.68 -1.95 25.84
N ILE A 216 2.56 -1.69 25.16
CA ILE A 216 2.52 -0.99 23.86
C ILE A 216 2.21 0.50 24.04
N GLU A 217 1.86 0.95 25.25
CA GLU A 217 1.43 2.32 25.56
C GLU A 217 0.20 2.76 24.75
N LEU A 218 -0.73 1.83 24.47
CA LEU A 218 -1.98 2.10 23.73
C LEU A 218 -3.22 1.88 24.60
N PRO A 219 -4.33 2.60 24.35
CA PRO A 219 -5.59 2.36 25.05
C PRO A 219 -6.14 0.96 24.80
N VAL A 220 -6.67 0.32 25.85
CA VAL A 220 -7.26 -1.03 25.80
C VAL A 220 -8.32 -1.15 24.71
N ASP A 221 -9.23 -0.16 24.58
CA ASP A 221 -10.28 -0.15 23.56
C ASP A 221 -9.73 -0.20 22.11
N HIS A 222 -8.59 0.44 21.86
CA HIS A 222 -7.98 0.44 20.53
C HIS A 222 -7.30 -0.90 20.26
N LEU A 223 -6.61 -1.43 21.27
CA LEU A 223 -5.96 -2.73 21.22
C LEU A 223 -6.97 -3.88 21.01
N GLU A 224 -8.09 -3.87 21.73
CA GLU A 224 -9.15 -4.88 21.57
C GLU A 224 -9.73 -4.90 20.15
N LYS A 225 -10.02 -3.72 19.58
CA LYS A 225 -10.48 -3.62 18.20
C LYS A 225 -9.43 -4.16 17.23
N LYS A 226 -8.16 -3.82 17.41
CA LYS A 226 -7.09 -4.31 16.54
C LYS A 226 -6.89 -5.83 16.65
N LEU A 227 -6.88 -6.39 17.86
CA LEU A 227 -6.81 -7.83 18.09
C LEU A 227 -8.01 -8.55 17.46
N SER A 228 -9.22 -7.99 17.59
CA SER A 228 -10.42 -8.56 16.95
C SER A 228 -10.30 -8.60 15.43
N GLN A 229 -9.75 -7.55 14.81
CA GLN A 229 -9.48 -7.50 13.38
C GLN A 229 -8.43 -8.53 12.97
N MET A 230 -7.35 -8.69 13.75
CA MET A 230 -6.30 -9.67 13.46
C MET A 230 -6.80 -11.12 13.53
N ILE A 231 -7.71 -11.43 14.45
CA ILE A 231 -8.37 -12.75 14.56
C ILE A 231 -9.27 -12.98 13.34
N LEU A 232 -10.06 -11.98 12.93
CA LEU A 232 -10.91 -12.07 11.74
C LEU A 232 -10.10 -12.23 10.45
N ASP A 233 -8.97 -11.53 10.35
CA ASP A 233 -8.01 -11.64 9.24
C ASP A 233 -7.21 -12.95 9.26
N LYS A 234 -7.43 -13.81 10.27
CA LYS A 234 -6.73 -15.09 10.48
C LYS A 234 -5.20 -14.95 10.57
N LYS A 235 -4.71 -13.85 11.16
CA LYS A 235 -3.26 -13.63 11.37
C LYS A 235 -2.70 -14.51 12.49
N PHE A 236 -3.53 -14.82 13.48
CA PHE A 236 -3.25 -15.80 14.52
C PHE A 236 -4.58 -16.45 14.96
N ALA A 237 -4.51 -17.66 15.52
CA ALA A 237 -5.67 -18.35 16.05
C ALA A 237 -5.90 -17.95 17.52
N GLY A 238 -7.01 -17.27 17.81
CA GLY A 238 -7.33 -16.86 19.16
C GLY A 238 -8.76 -16.41 19.33
N THR A 239 -9.18 -16.25 20.58
CA THR A 239 -10.46 -15.65 20.97
C THR A 239 -10.26 -14.60 22.04
N LEU A 240 -11.09 -13.55 22.00
CA LEU A 240 -11.13 -12.51 23.01
C LEU A 240 -12.23 -12.84 24.02
N ASP A 241 -11.87 -12.98 25.28
CA ASP A 241 -12.81 -13.07 26.40
C ASP A 241 -12.99 -11.68 27.01
N GLN A 242 -14.04 -10.97 26.58
CA GLN A 242 -14.38 -9.63 27.08
C GLN A 242 -14.83 -9.63 28.54
N GLY A 243 -15.32 -10.75 29.07
CA GLY A 243 -15.74 -10.84 30.47
C GLY A 243 -14.56 -10.88 31.43
N ALA A 244 -13.51 -11.62 31.04
CA ALA A 244 -12.27 -11.72 31.81
C ALA A 244 -11.17 -10.75 31.36
N GLY A 245 -11.38 -9.96 30.29
CA GLY A 245 -10.37 -9.07 29.72
C GLY A 245 -9.10 -9.80 29.22
N CYS A 246 -9.26 -11.04 28.74
CA CYS A 246 -8.16 -11.93 28.38
C CYS A 246 -8.18 -12.28 26.89
N LEU A 247 -7.01 -12.30 26.28
CA LEU A 247 -6.78 -12.95 24.99
C LEU A 247 -6.38 -14.41 25.23
N VAL A 248 -7.11 -15.34 24.61
CA VAL A 248 -6.77 -16.77 24.62
C VAL A 248 -6.27 -17.13 23.22
N ILE A 249 -5.06 -17.65 23.15
CA ILE A 249 -4.40 -18.05 21.90
C ILE A 249 -4.45 -19.57 21.80
N PHE A 250 -4.83 -20.05 20.63
CA PHE A 250 -4.86 -21.48 20.33
C PHE A 250 -3.64 -21.81 19.49
N ASP A 251 -2.99 -22.93 19.80
CA ASP A 251 -2.08 -23.54 18.84
C ASP A 251 -2.87 -23.92 17.59
N ASP A 252 -2.29 -23.72 16.41
CA ASP A 252 -2.91 -24.13 15.15
C ASP A 252 -3.33 -25.60 15.26
N PRO A 253 -4.64 -25.90 15.26
CA PRO A 253 -5.07 -27.27 15.34
C PRO A 253 -4.59 -27.97 14.07
N LYS A 254 -3.72 -28.96 14.22
CA LYS A 254 -3.39 -29.87 13.11
C LYS A 254 -4.70 -30.46 12.62
N THR A 255 -5.22 -29.93 11.52
CA THR A 255 -6.42 -30.48 10.90
C THR A 255 -6.04 -31.84 10.35
N ASP A 256 -6.39 -32.89 11.08
CA ASP A 256 -6.25 -34.25 10.58
C ASP A 256 -7.02 -34.37 9.27
N ALA A 257 -6.32 -34.71 8.19
CA ALA A 257 -6.89 -34.86 6.85
C ALA A 257 -8.06 -35.88 6.80
N ILE A 258 -8.19 -36.71 7.84
CA ILE A 258 -9.25 -37.69 8.03
C ILE A 258 -10.62 -37.03 8.15
N PHE A 259 -10.76 -35.92 8.90
CA PHE A 259 -12.05 -35.27 9.11
C PHE A 259 -12.69 -34.70 7.83
N PRO A 260 -11.98 -33.90 7.01
CA PRO A 260 -12.54 -33.43 5.74
C PRO A 260 -12.79 -34.59 4.76
N ALA A 261 -11.92 -35.58 4.70
CA ALA A 261 -12.13 -36.77 3.86
C ALA A 261 -13.37 -37.58 4.28
N THR A 262 -13.63 -37.67 5.59
CA THR A 262 -14.82 -38.35 6.15
C THR A 262 -16.10 -37.57 5.83
N LEU A 263 -16.08 -36.24 5.97
CA LEU A 263 -17.21 -35.40 5.58
C LEU A 263 -17.50 -35.48 4.08
N GLU A 264 -16.46 -35.53 3.24
CA GLU A 264 -16.60 -35.71 1.80
C GLU A 264 -17.19 -37.07 1.44
N THR A 265 -16.73 -38.15 2.09
CA THR A 265 -17.30 -39.49 1.88
C THR A 265 -18.75 -39.57 2.33
N ILE A 266 -19.13 -38.97 3.46
CA ILE A 266 -20.54 -38.88 3.91
C ILE A 266 -21.38 -38.12 2.88
N SER A 267 -20.89 -36.98 2.36
CA SER A 267 -21.57 -36.22 1.32
C SER A 267 -21.76 -37.04 0.03
N ASN A 268 -20.74 -37.79 -0.37
CA ASN A 268 -20.79 -38.65 -1.56
C ASN A 268 -21.75 -39.83 -1.37
N ILE A 269 -21.82 -40.44 -0.17
CA ILE A 269 -22.81 -41.46 0.14
C ILE A 269 -24.24 -40.89 0.02
N GLY A 270 -24.49 -39.68 0.53
CA GLY A 270 -25.78 -39.00 0.37
C GLY A 270 -26.19 -38.87 -1.10
N LYS A 271 -25.29 -38.38 -1.95
CA LYS A 271 -25.52 -38.27 -3.41
C LYS A 271 -25.82 -39.62 -4.06
N VAL A 272 -25.15 -40.70 -3.62
CA VAL A 272 -25.40 -42.05 -4.14
C VAL A 272 -26.78 -42.54 -3.74
N VAL A 273 -27.19 -42.35 -2.48
CA VAL A 273 -28.53 -42.71 -1.99
C VAL A 273 -29.62 -41.98 -2.77
N ASP A 274 -29.47 -40.67 -3.00
CA ASP A 274 -30.41 -39.89 -3.82
C ASP A 274 -30.49 -40.42 -5.26
N SER A 275 -29.33 -40.74 -5.85
CA SER A 275 -29.29 -41.31 -7.21
C SER A 275 -29.98 -42.67 -7.31
N LEU A 276 -29.87 -43.50 -6.27
CA LEU A 276 -30.51 -44.81 -6.19
C LEU A 276 -32.03 -44.66 -6.05
N TYR A 277 -32.50 -43.70 -5.25
CA TYR A 277 -33.91 -43.39 -5.10
C TYR A 277 -34.54 -42.91 -6.42
N VAL A 278 -33.84 -42.04 -7.16
CA VAL A 278 -34.30 -41.59 -8.49
C VAL A 278 -34.33 -42.74 -9.50
N ARG A 279 -33.33 -43.64 -9.46
CA ARG A 279 -33.31 -44.82 -10.34
C ARG A 279 -34.39 -45.83 -10.00
N SER A 280 -34.66 -46.09 -8.72
CA SER A 280 -35.73 -47.01 -8.32
C SER A 280 -37.10 -46.46 -8.70
N ALA A 281 -37.35 -45.16 -8.51
CA ALA A 281 -38.58 -44.51 -8.94
C ALA A 281 -38.81 -44.61 -10.45
N LYS A 282 -37.75 -44.56 -11.27
CA LYS A 282 -37.83 -44.77 -12.73
C LYS A 282 -38.10 -46.22 -13.14
N ILE A 283 -37.78 -47.20 -12.30
CA ILE A 283 -38.02 -48.62 -12.57
C ILE A 283 -39.43 -49.03 -12.13
N MET A 284 -40.02 -48.34 -11.14
CA MET A 284 -41.39 -48.59 -10.66
C MET A 284 -42.49 -47.89 -11.46
N ALA A 285 -42.14 -47.00 -12.41
CA ALA A 285 -43.05 -46.35 -13.35
C ALA A 285 -43.02 -47.06 -14.71
#